data_AF-A0A3N7GCC6-F1
#
_entry.id   AF-A0A3N7GCC6-F1
#
_cell.length_a   1.000
_cell.length_b   1.000
_cell.length_c   1.000
_cell.angle_alpha   90.00
_cell.angle_beta   90.00
_cell.angle_gamma   90.00
#
_symmetry.space_group_name_H-M   'P 1'
#
loop_
_entity.id
_entity.type
_entity.pdbx_description
1 polymer ?
#
loop_
_entity_poly.entity_id
_entity_poly.type
_entity_poly.pdbx_seq_one_letter_code
_entity_poly.pdbx_strand_id
1 'polypeptide(L)'
;MTIVERYLPDDKHLRRLSGAQIIAVMRAPTAGKAIRKLTRLCGPKNAQTEVPPLSCIVGLGAATVLAGQIVKDLHAWAEGDLQWAEICRGLLLSGPPGTGKTLMARAMANEAGISFISGSYAIWQRDKDGHLGTMLKAMNSTFLEAAESAPSILFIDEIDAFRTRT
;
A
#
# COMPACT_ATOMS: atom_id res chain seq x y z
N MET A 1 -15.19 21.67 -12.09
CA MET A 1 -14.18 21.35 -11.07
C MET A 1 -13.58 20.01 -11.44
N THR A 2 -12.37 20.05 -12.01
CA THR A 2 -11.79 19.00 -12.85
C THR A 2 -11.20 17.88 -11.99
N ILE A 3 -11.31 16.63 -12.44
CA ILE A 3 -10.87 15.35 -11.81
C ILE A 3 -9.45 15.40 -11.19
N VAL A 4 -8.63 16.36 -11.59
CA VAL A 4 -7.25 16.62 -11.19
C VAL A 4 -7.07 16.97 -9.71
N GLU A 5 -7.96 17.79 -9.11
CA GLU A 5 -7.80 18.24 -7.71
C GLU A 5 -7.90 17.10 -6.69
N ARG A 6 -8.63 16.04 -7.02
CA ARG A 6 -8.86 14.91 -6.10
C ARG A 6 -7.65 13.99 -5.90
N TYR A 7 -6.64 14.09 -6.77
CA TYR A 7 -5.44 13.26 -6.75
C TYR A 7 -4.16 14.04 -6.39
N LEU A 8 -4.27 15.36 -6.17
CA LEU A 8 -3.13 16.18 -5.79
C LEU A 8 -2.81 15.95 -4.30
N PRO A 9 -1.56 15.67 -3.92
CA PRO A 9 -1.17 15.57 -2.52
C PRO A 9 -1.43 16.87 -1.77
N ASP A 10 -1.80 16.79 -0.49
CA ASP A 10 -2.01 17.98 0.35
C ASP A 10 -0.81 18.94 0.34
N ASP A 11 -1.08 20.23 0.45
CA ASP A 11 -0.08 21.32 0.49
C ASP A 11 1.04 21.09 1.50
N LYS A 12 0.73 20.43 2.63
CA LYS A 12 1.72 20.06 3.66
C LYS A 12 2.79 19.10 3.12
N HIS A 13 2.42 18.19 2.23
CA HIS A 13 3.33 17.24 1.59
C HIS A 13 4.08 17.89 0.42
N LEU A 14 3.42 18.77 -0.34
CA LEU A 14 4.03 19.53 -1.43
C LEU A 14 5.20 20.41 -0.96
N ARG A 15 5.09 21.01 0.22
CA ARG A 15 6.15 21.83 0.84
C ARG A 15 7.45 21.09 1.14
N ARG A 16 7.44 19.74 1.16
CA ARG A 16 8.62 18.91 1.41
C ARG A 16 9.45 18.66 0.15
N LEU A 17 8.95 19.05 -1.03
CA LEU A 17 9.64 18.83 -2.29
C LEU A 17 10.77 19.83 -2.49
N SER A 18 11.94 19.34 -2.85
CA SER A 18 13.06 20.20 -3.27
C SER A 18 12.82 20.78 -4.66
N GLY A 19 13.48 21.90 -4.99
CA GLY A 19 13.37 22.51 -6.32
C GLY A 19 13.69 21.53 -7.46
N ALA A 20 14.65 20.63 -7.27
CA ALA A 20 14.98 19.59 -8.23
C ALA A 20 13.85 18.56 -8.42
N GLN A 21 13.12 18.22 -7.36
CA GLN A 21 11.97 17.32 -7.41
C GLN A 21 10.78 17.95 -8.14
N ILE A 22 10.54 19.24 -7.91
CA ILE A 22 9.52 20.01 -8.62
C ILE A 22 9.87 20.08 -10.11
N ILE A 23 11.11 20.41 -10.45
CA ILE A 23 11.57 20.41 -11.85
C ILE A 23 11.41 19.03 -12.50
N ALA A 24 11.72 17.96 -11.78
CA ALA A 24 11.55 16.59 -12.28
C ALA A 24 10.07 16.21 -12.52
N VAL A 25 9.15 16.72 -11.70
CA VAL A 25 7.69 16.58 -11.87
C VAL A 25 7.22 17.35 -13.10
N MET A 26 7.65 18.61 -13.24
CA MET A 26 7.24 19.50 -14.32
C MET A 26 7.73 19.04 -15.71
N ARG A 27 8.73 18.15 -15.75
CA ARG A 27 9.17 17.46 -16.98
C ARG A 27 8.27 16.32 -17.42
N ALA A 28 7.24 15.97 -16.66
CA ALA A 28 6.31 14.92 -17.06
C ALA A 28 5.47 15.37 -18.29
N PRO A 29 5.30 14.51 -19.29
CA PRO A 29 4.63 14.88 -20.54
C PRO A 29 3.12 15.09 -20.39
N THR A 30 2.52 14.67 -19.26
CA THR A 30 1.09 14.86 -18.99
C THR A 30 0.84 15.23 -17.54
N ALA A 31 -0.24 15.97 -17.27
CA ALA A 31 -0.67 16.33 -15.91
C ALA A 31 -0.89 15.09 -15.03
N GLY A 32 -1.46 14.01 -15.59
CA GLY A 32 -1.63 12.74 -14.87
C GLY A 32 -0.31 12.05 -14.48
N LYS A 33 0.74 12.18 -15.29
CA LYS A 33 2.09 11.69 -14.94
C LYS A 33 2.77 12.60 -13.93
N ALA A 34 2.55 13.91 -14.01
CA ALA A 34 3.05 14.88 -13.04
C ALA A 34 2.45 14.63 -11.64
N ILE A 35 1.13 14.48 -11.55
CA ILE A 35 0.41 14.20 -10.30
C ILE A 35 0.90 12.89 -9.69
N ARG A 36 1.00 11.81 -10.46
CA ARG A 36 1.55 10.54 -9.96
C ARG A 36 2.97 10.67 -9.43
N LYS A 37 3.83 11.43 -10.12
CA LYS A 37 5.20 11.70 -9.71
C LYS A 37 5.25 12.56 -8.43
N LEU A 38 4.34 13.53 -8.31
CA LEU A 38 4.09 14.30 -7.09
C LEU A 38 3.69 13.39 -5.95
N THR A 39 2.68 12.54 -6.13
CA THR A 39 2.22 11.58 -5.11
C THR A 39 3.33 10.63 -4.68
N ARG A 40 4.20 10.17 -5.59
CA ARG A 40 5.36 9.33 -5.23
C ARG A 40 6.43 10.08 -4.42
N LEU A 41 6.65 11.35 -4.71
CA LEU A 41 7.66 12.16 -4.02
C LEU A 41 7.15 12.70 -2.67
N CYS A 42 5.84 12.94 -2.58
CA CYS A 42 5.12 13.45 -1.41
C CYS A 42 4.60 12.36 -0.48
N GLY A 43 4.38 11.14 -1.00
CA GLY A 43 3.88 10.00 -0.25
C GLY A 43 4.80 9.66 0.91
N PRO A 44 4.28 9.01 1.97
CA PRO A 44 5.08 8.63 3.11
C PRO A 44 6.21 7.71 2.64
N LYS A 45 7.43 8.25 2.59
CA LYS A 45 8.65 7.44 2.53
C LYS A 45 8.79 6.71 3.87
N ASN A 46 8.01 5.65 4.07
CA ASN A 46 8.42 4.58 4.97
C ASN A 46 9.54 3.82 4.26
N ALA A 47 10.72 4.45 4.22
CA ALA A 47 11.96 3.76 4.01
C ALA A 47 12.17 2.84 5.23
N GLN A 48 11.50 1.68 5.22
CA GLN A 48 11.93 0.56 6.03
C GLN A 48 13.19 0.03 5.36
N THR A 49 14.33 0.60 5.72
CA THR A 49 15.65 0.42 5.09
C THR A 49 16.20 -1.01 5.20
N GLU A 50 15.46 -1.94 5.82
CA GLU A 50 15.88 -3.31 6.13
C GLU A 50 14.94 -4.39 5.59
N VAL A 51 14.08 -4.08 4.62
CA VAL A 51 13.23 -5.12 3.99
C VAL A 51 13.99 -5.71 2.79
N PRO A 52 14.27 -7.03 2.77
CA PRO A 52 14.88 -7.67 1.63
C PRO A 52 13.96 -7.60 0.40
N PRO A 53 14.53 -7.62 -0.82
CA PRO A 53 13.74 -7.61 -2.05
C PRO A 53 12.86 -8.86 -2.13
N LEU A 54 11.75 -8.78 -2.88
CA LEU A 54 10.80 -9.89 -3.00
C LEU A 54 11.45 -11.18 -3.51
N SER A 55 12.47 -11.04 -4.38
CA SER A 55 13.27 -12.14 -4.93
C SER A 55 14.06 -12.93 -3.88
N CYS A 56 14.36 -12.34 -2.73
CA CYS A 56 15.07 -13.01 -1.62
C CYS A 56 14.12 -13.77 -0.67
N ILE A 57 12.80 -13.67 -0.85
CA ILE A 57 11.83 -14.33 0.01
C ILE A 57 11.60 -15.76 -0.50
N VAL A 58 12.06 -16.73 0.29
CA VAL A 58 11.99 -18.16 -0.04
C VAL A 58 10.85 -18.82 0.74
N GLY A 59 10.24 -19.86 0.18
CA GLY A 59 9.28 -20.72 0.92
C GLY A 59 7.79 -20.37 0.76
N LEU A 60 7.44 -19.40 -0.10
CA LEU A 60 6.03 -19.02 -0.36
C LEU A 60 5.48 -19.47 -1.73
N GLY A 61 6.25 -20.25 -2.50
CA GLY A 61 5.77 -20.96 -3.70
C GLY A 61 5.09 -20.06 -4.73
N ALA A 62 3.89 -20.44 -5.19
CA ALA A 62 3.12 -19.68 -6.18
C ALA A 62 2.78 -18.24 -5.75
N ALA A 63 2.76 -17.96 -4.44
CA ALA A 63 2.44 -16.62 -3.94
C ALA A 63 3.53 -15.59 -4.26
N THR A 64 4.81 -15.99 -4.36
CA THR A 64 5.90 -15.06 -4.73
C THR A 64 5.78 -14.64 -6.20
N VAL A 65 5.37 -15.57 -7.07
CA VAL A 65 5.14 -15.29 -8.50
C VAL A 65 4.00 -14.28 -8.67
N LEU A 66 2.88 -14.52 -8.00
CA LEU A 66 1.72 -13.62 -8.06
C LEU A 66 2.04 -12.26 -7.42
N ALA A 67 2.75 -12.24 -6.30
CA ALA A 67 3.22 -11.01 -5.67
C ALA A 67 4.10 -10.19 -6.62
N GLY A 68 5.04 -10.84 -7.31
CA GLY A 68 5.89 -10.20 -8.30
C GLY A 68 5.10 -9.67 -9.50
N GLN A 69 4.06 -10.39 -9.94
CA GLN A 69 3.18 -9.92 -11.00
C GLN A 69 2.40 -8.68 -10.57
N ILE A 70 1.82 -8.66 -9.37
CA ILE A 70 1.11 -7.49 -8.81
C ILE A 70 2.04 -6.27 -8.77
N VAL A 71 3.28 -6.44 -8.31
CA VAL A 71 4.27 -5.35 -8.27
C VAL A 71 4.58 -4.83 -9.68
N LYS A 72 4.74 -5.71 -10.67
CA LYS A 72 4.92 -5.32 -12.07
C LYS A 72 3.70 -4.57 -12.63
N ASP A 73 2.50 -5.07 -12.37
CA ASP A 73 1.26 -4.44 -12.82
C ASP A 73 1.07 -3.06 -12.18
N LEU A 74 1.47 -2.88 -10.92
CA LEU A 74 1.49 -1.59 -10.24
C LEU A 74 2.46 -0.60 -10.90
N HIS A 75 3.65 -1.05 -11.32
CA HIS A 75 4.58 -0.21 -12.09
C HIS A 75 4.01 0.15 -13.46
N ALA A 76 3.44 -0.81 -14.20
CA ALA A 76 2.82 -0.56 -15.50
C ALA A 76 1.64 0.41 -15.40
N TRP A 77 0.81 0.27 -14.37
CA TRP A 77 -0.25 1.22 -14.05
C TRP A 77 0.30 2.61 -13.69
N ALA A 78 1.38 2.69 -12.93
CA ALA A 78 2.02 3.95 -12.58
C ALA A 78 2.55 4.67 -13.83
N GLU A 79 3.07 3.93 -14.81
CA GLU A 79 3.57 4.43 -16.10
C GLU A 79 2.44 4.82 -17.08
N GLY A 80 1.23 4.32 -16.83
CA GLY A 80 0.02 4.60 -17.59
C GLY A 80 -0.27 3.59 -18.69
N ASP A 81 0.43 2.46 -18.68
CA ASP A 81 0.32 1.40 -19.69
C ASP A 81 -0.79 0.39 -19.35
N LEU A 82 -1.22 0.36 -18.08
CA LEU A 82 -2.27 -0.53 -17.57
C LEU A 82 -3.38 0.26 -16.88
N GLN A 83 -4.63 -0.18 -17.01
CA GLN A 83 -5.76 0.37 -16.26
C GLN A 83 -5.89 -0.30 -14.88
N TRP A 84 -6.41 0.44 -13.89
CA TRP A 84 -6.67 -0.12 -12.56
C TRP A 84 -7.64 -1.31 -12.55
N ALA A 85 -8.48 -1.44 -13.59
CA ALA A 85 -9.36 -2.59 -13.78
C ALA A 85 -8.61 -3.91 -14.06
N GLU A 86 -7.39 -3.82 -14.59
CA GLU A 86 -6.59 -4.95 -15.05
C GLU A 86 -5.61 -5.45 -13.97
N ILE A 87 -5.45 -4.70 -12.87
CA ILE A 87 -4.56 -5.07 -11.76
C ILE A 87 -5.28 -6.01 -10.79
N CYS A 88 -4.60 -7.07 -10.36
CA CYS A 88 -5.05 -7.89 -9.25
C CYS A 88 -5.01 -7.10 -7.93
N ARG A 89 -6.18 -6.96 -7.27
CA ARG A 89 -6.37 -6.05 -6.11
C ARG A 89 -6.15 -6.70 -4.75
N GLY A 90 -5.86 -7.99 -4.71
CA GLY A 90 -5.78 -8.73 -3.45
C GLY A 90 -4.96 -10.01 -3.57
N LEU A 91 -4.27 -10.33 -2.48
CA LEU A 91 -3.45 -11.53 -2.35
C LEU A 91 -3.69 -12.14 -0.97
N LEU A 92 -4.18 -13.38 -0.93
CA LEU A 92 -4.34 -14.13 0.31
C LEU A 92 -3.11 -15.01 0.53
N LEU A 93 -2.44 -14.82 1.67
CA LEU A 93 -1.28 -15.61 2.07
C LEU A 93 -1.67 -16.57 3.19
N SER A 94 -1.65 -17.88 2.90
CA SER A 94 -1.94 -18.93 3.87
C SER A 94 -0.72 -19.82 4.09
N GLY A 95 -0.47 -20.20 5.34
CA GLY A 95 0.60 -21.11 5.72
C GLY A 95 0.93 -21.01 7.22
N PRO A 96 1.82 -21.87 7.74
CA PRO A 96 2.24 -21.85 9.14
C PRO A 96 2.76 -20.49 9.62
N PRO A 97 2.68 -20.15 10.92
CA PRO A 97 3.32 -18.95 11.45
C PRO A 97 4.84 -19.00 11.19
N GLY A 98 5.45 -17.83 10.99
CA GLY A 98 6.90 -17.74 10.72
C GLY A 98 7.34 -17.96 9.27
N THR A 99 6.43 -18.17 8.31
CA THR A 99 6.78 -18.33 6.88
C THR A 99 7.03 -17.03 6.12
N GLY A 100 7.18 -15.90 6.82
CA GLY A 100 7.51 -14.61 6.18
C GLY A 100 6.35 -13.92 5.43
N LYS A 101 5.08 -14.25 5.71
CA LYS A 101 3.90 -13.61 5.07
C LYS A 101 3.91 -12.08 5.22
N THR A 102 4.11 -11.59 6.44
CA THR A 102 4.19 -10.15 6.74
C THR A 102 5.42 -9.52 6.07
N LEU A 103 6.53 -10.25 6.00
CA LEU A 103 7.75 -9.79 5.30
C LEU A 103 7.49 -9.64 3.81
N MET A 104 6.76 -10.58 3.20
CA MET A 104 6.42 -10.53 1.78
C MET A 104 5.54 -9.34 1.44
N ALA A 105 4.51 -9.07 2.24
CA ALA A 105 3.65 -7.90 2.02
C ALA A 105 4.44 -6.58 2.13
N ARG A 106 5.39 -6.49 3.08
CA ARG A 106 6.30 -5.34 3.19
C ARG A 106 7.24 -5.21 1.99
N ALA A 107 7.81 -6.33 1.53
CA ALA A 107 8.70 -6.34 0.37
C ALA A 107 7.97 -5.90 -0.89
N MET A 108 6.73 -6.34 -1.10
CA MET A 108 5.88 -5.90 -2.22
C MET A 108 5.68 -4.38 -2.21
N ALA A 109 5.34 -3.80 -1.06
CA ALA A 109 5.13 -2.35 -0.96
C ALA A 109 6.42 -1.55 -1.17
N ASN A 110 7.55 -2.05 -0.64
CA ASN A 110 8.85 -1.45 -0.84
C ASN A 110 9.26 -1.47 -2.32
N GLU A 111 9.11 -2.62 -2.98
CA GLU A 111 9.48 -2.82 -4.39
C GLU A 111 8.57 -2.05 -5.34
N ALA A 112 7.27 -1.94 -5.02
CA ALA A 112 6.34 -1.05 -5.74
C ALA A 112 6.56 0.44 -5.41
N GLY A 113 7.27 0.76 -4.32
CA GLY A 113 7.51 2.13 -3.88
C GLY A 113 6.25 2.87 -3.42
N ILE A 114 5.32 2.15 -2.78
CA ILE A 114 4.01 2.64 -2.33
C ILE A 114 3.84 2.51 -0.81
N SER A 115 2.82 3.15 -0.26
CA SER A 115 2.54 3.13 1.19
C SER A 115 2.21 1.71 1.66
N PHE A 116 2.77 1.32 2.81
CA PHE A 116 2.42 0.06 3.49
C PHE A 116 1.64 0.37 4.76
N ILE A 117 0.39 -0.11 4.83
CA ILE A 117 -0.49 0.02 6.00
C ILE A 117 -0.73 -1.40 6.54
N SER A 118 -0.59 -1.57 7.85
CA SER A 118 -0.80 -2.87 8.51
C SER A 118 -2.00 -2.78 9.44
N GLY A 119 -3.00 -3.61 9.19
CA GLY A 119 -4.07 -3.94 10.11
C GLY A 119 -3.87 -5.34 10.69
N SER A 120 -4.34 -5.58 11.90
CA SER A 120 -4.52 -6.92 12.43
C SER A 120 -5.61 -6.92 13.48
N TYR A 121 -6.19 -8.10 13.71
CA TYR A 121 -7.19 -8.27 14.76
C TYR A 121 -6.65 -7.81 16.13
N ALA A 122 -5.43 -8.19 16.47
CA ALA A 122 -4.76 -7.75 17.70
C ALA A 122 -4.56 -6.23 17.79
N ILE A 123 -4.36 -5.52 16.67
CA ILE A 123 -4.26 -4.04 16.65
C ILE A 123 -5.62 -3.40 16.91
N TRP A 124 -6.68 -3.92 16.31
CA TRP A 124 -8.02 -3.34 16.43
C TRP A 124 -8.67 -3.65 17.77
N GLN A 125 -8.19 -4.66 18.50
CA GLN A 125 -8.72 -5.10 19.78
C GLN A 125 -7.94 -4.59 21.00
N ARG A 126 -7.09 -3.57 20.83
CA ARG A 126 -6.21 -3.03 21.89
C ARG A 126 -6.95 -2.42 23.08
N ASP A 127 -8.23 -2.04 22.93
CA ASP A 127 -9.04 -1.60 24.05
C ASP A 127 -9.48 -2.77 24.91
N LYS A 128 -9.08 -2.72 26.19
CA LYS A 128 -9.25 -3.78 27.20
C LYS A 128 -10.72 -4.18 27.44
N ASP A 129 -11.66 -3.34 27.02
CA ASP A 129 -13.09 -3.53 27.29
C ASP A 129 -13.82 -4.35 26.20
N GLY A 130 -13.11 -4.87 25.20
CA GLY A 130 -13.64 -5.86 24.24
C GLY A 130 -14.85 -5.39 23.43
N HIS A 131 -15.12 -4.08 23.40
CA HIS A 131 -16.30 -3.54 22.73
C HIS A 131 -16.15 -3.62 21.21
N LEU A 132 -17.01 -4.41 20.58
CA LEU A 132 -17.08 -4.58 19.12
C LEU A 132 -17.16 -3.23 18.38
N GLY A 133 -17.88 -2.25 18.94
CA GLY A 133 -18.01 -0.91 18.36
C GLY A 133 -16.68 -0.16 18.26
N THR A 134 -15.79 -0.30 19.25
CA THR A 134 -14.48 0.36 19.25
C THR A 134 -13.53 -0.32 18.26
N MET A 135 -13.56 -1.65 18.20
CA MET A 135 -12.82 -2.43 17.21
C MET A 135 -13.21 -2.05 15.78
N LEU A 136 -14.51 -1.96 15.47
CA LEU A 136 -14.98 -1.58 14.13
C LEU A 136 -14.57 -0.15 13.75
N LYS A 137 -14.56 0.78 14.71
CA LYS A 137 -14.05 2.15 14.48
C LYS A 137 -12.56 2.14 14.16
N ALA A 138 -11.76 1.39 14.91
CA ALA A 138 -10.32 1.26 14.67
C ALA A 138 -10.04 0.62 13.30
N MET A 139 -10.76 -0.45 12.96
CA MET A 139 -10.69 -1.07 11.63
C MET A 139 -11.03 -0.06 10.54
N ASN A 140 -12.16 0.63 10.63
CA ASN A 140 -12.57 1.63 9.64
C ASN A 140 -11.50 2.72 9.46
N SER A 141 -10.91 3.21 10.56
CA SER A 141 -9.81 4.16 10.51
C SER A 141 -8.60 3.63 9.73
N THR A 142 -8.23 2.35 9.88
CA THR A 142 -7.13 1.74 9.12
C THR A 142 -7.45 1.67 7.61
N PHE A 143 -8.70 1.36 7.25
CA PHE A 143 -9.12 1.36 5.85
C PHE A 143 -9.13 2.77 5.24
N LEU A 144 -9.58 3.77 6.01
CA LEU A 144 -9.54 5.18 5.63
C LEU A 144 -8.09 5.65 5.42
N GLU A 145 -7.20 5.35 6.35
CA GLU A 145 -5.77 5.67 6.24
C GLU A 145 -5.15 5.06 4.97
N ALA A 146 -5.48 3.79 4.67
CA ALA A 146 -5.02 3.13 3.46
C ALA A 146 -5.54 3.80 2.19
N ALA A 147 -6.81 4.23 2.19
CA ALA A 147 -7.44 4.92 1.06
C ALA A 147 -6.86 6.34 0.85
N GLU A 148 -6.61 7.08 1.93
CA GLU A 148 -5.97 8.41 1.89
C GLU A 148 -4.51 8.33 1.44
N SER A 149 -3.83 7.23 1.76
CA SER A 149 -2.45 6.97 1.40
C SER A 149 -2.29 6.34 0.00
N ALA A 150 -3.35 6.29 -0.81
CA ALA A 150 -3.34 5.67 -2.12
C ALA A 150 -2.33 6.34 -3.08
N PRO A 151 -1.56 5.55 -3.86
CA PRO A 151 -1.57 4.09 -3.93
C PRO A 151 -0.90 3.44 -2.71
N SER A 152 -1.49 2.35 -2.22
CA SER A 152 -1.05 1.67 -1.00
C SER A 152 -1.32 0.17 -1.02
N ILE A 153 -0.58 -0.58 -0.19
CA ILE A 153 -0.87 -1.96 0.18
C ILE A 153 -1.37 -1.96 1.63
N LEU A 154 -2.61 -2.42 1.81
CA LEU A 154 -3.17 -2.75 3.13
C LEU A 154 -2.95 -4.23 3.41
N PHE A 155 -2.08 -4.53 4.37
CA PHE A 155 -1.86 -5.89 4.86
C PHE A 155 -2.74 -6.14 6.09
N ILE A 156 -3.52 -7.22 6.07
CA ILE A 156 -4.35 -7.65 7.21
C ILE A 156 -3.81 -8.98 7.72
N ASP A 157 -3.23 -8.95 8.92
CA ASP A 157 -2.76 -10.16 9.59
C ASP A 157 -3.88 -10.81 10.42
N GLU A 158 -3.75 -12.12 10.68
CA GLU A 158 -4.70 -12.89 11.50
C GLU A 158 -6.16 -12.76 11.02
N ILE A 159 -6.38 -12.81 9.70
CA ILE A 159 -7.73 -12.69 9.12
C ILE A 159 -8.66 -13.85 9.52
N ASP A 160 -8.09 -14.97 9.96
CA ASP A 160 -8.81 -16.11 10.52
C ASP A 160 -9.42 -15.82 11.91
N ALA A 161 -9.00 -14.75 12.59
CA ALA A 161 -9.62 -14.29 13.83
C ALA A 161 -11.03 -13.72 13.61
N PHE A 162 -11.36 -13.30 12.38
CA PHE A 162 -12.72 -12.87 12.03
C PHE A 162 -13.62 -14.10 11.88
N ARG A 163 -14.33 -14.44 12.96
CA ARG A 163 -15.30 -15.54 12.94
C ARG A 163 -16.55 -15.18 12.15
N THR A 164 -17.02 -16.11 11.32
CA THR A 164 -18.35 -16.06 10.71
C THR A 164 -19.43 -16.12 11.79
N ARG A 165 -20.46 -15.26 11.67
CA ARG A 165 -21.70 -15.43 12.43
C ARG A 165 -22.32 -16.77 12.02
N THR A 166 -22.31 -17.73 12.94
CA THR A 166 -23.13 -18.95 12.84
C THR A 166 -24.51 -18.64 13.42
#